data_AF-A0A847DXC7-F1
#
_entry.id   AF-A0A847DXC7-F1
#
_cell.length_a   1.000
_cell.length_b   1.000
_cell.length_c   1.000
_cell.angle_alpha   90.00
_cell.angle_beta   90.00
_cell.angle_gamma   90.00
#
_symmetry.space_group_name_H-M   'P 1'
#
loop_
_entity.id
_entity.type
_entity.pdbx_description
1 polymer ?
#
loop_
_entity_poly.entity_id
_entity_poly.type
_entity_poly.pdbx_seq_one_letter_code
_entity_poly.pdbx_strand_id
1 'polypeptide(L)'
;MDGLTKLLLFQFLGEGLAFALAVPIPGPVVGMLLLFAYLLARGRRETGLLEFSSGFLRHLSLLFVPASVGVMAHVDLLAREWLAICVALTASTLIAIVVTAYVARDAKHDG
;
A
#
# COMPACT_ATOMS: atom_id res chain seq x y z
N MET A 1 6.70 0.82 -24.53
CA MET A 1 6.92 1.43 -23.19
C MET A 1 6.47 0.43 -22.16
N ASP A 2 7.44 -0.31 -21.64
CA ASP A 2 7.26 -1.41 -20.71
C ASP A 2 6.53 -0.96 -19.44
N GLY A 3 5.73 -1.85 -18.86
CA GLY A 3 4.95 -1.55 -17.64
C GLY A 3 5.82 -1.07 -16.49
N LEU A 4 7.03 -1.62 -16.37
CA LEU A 4 8.02 -1.24 -15.37
C LEU A 4 8.44 0.23 -15.47
N THR A 5 8.68 0.76 -16.68
CA THR A 5 9.09 2.16 -16.87
C THR A 5 8.02 3.12 -16.38
N LYS A 6 6.74 2.82 -16.66
CA LYS A 6 5.63 3.62 -16.16
C LYS A 6 5.59 3.55 -14.63
N LEU A 7 5.68 2.36 -14.06
CA LEU A 7 5.67 2.17 -12.61
C LEU A 7 6.79 2.96 -11.91
N LEU A 8 8.03 2.86 -12.42
CA LEU A 8 9.19 3.59 -11.88
C LEU A 8 9.09 5.10 -12.09
N LEU A 9 8.55 5.56 -13.21
CA LEU A 9 8.35 6.99 -13.47
C LEU A 9 7.38 7.60 -12.47
N PHE A 10 6.23 6.97 -12.26
CA PHE A 10 5.24 7.44 -11.28
C PHE A 10 5.75 7.29 -9.84
N GLN A 11 6.52 6.24 -9.54
CA GLN A 11 7.21 6.11 -8.25
C GLN A 11 8.18 7.27 -8.00
N PHE A 12 9.00 7.63 -8.99
CA PHE A 12 9.97 8.72 -8.88
C PHE A 12 9.27 10.08 -8.75
N LEU A 13 8.21 10.31 -9.53
CA LEU A 13 7.39 11.52 -9.41
C LEU A 13 6.71 11.61 -8.05
N GLY A 14 6.15 10.51 -7.55
CA GLY A 14 5.53 10.44 -6.22
C GLY A 14 6.53 10.72 -5.10
N GLU A 15 7.73 10.17 -5.19
CA GLU A 15 8.83 10.42 -4.24
C GLU A 15 9.27 11.89 -4.27
N GLY A 16 9.54 12.44 -5.45
CA GLY A 16 9.93 13.83 -5.61
C GLY A 16 8.84 14.80 -5.11
N LEU A 17 7.57 14.47 -5.35
CA LEU A 17 6.44 15.27 -4.89
C LEU A 17 6.27 15.17 -3.37
N ALA A 18 6.32 13.96 -2.80
CA ALA A 18 6.23 13.77 -1.35
C ALA A 18 7.36 14.48 -0.61
N PHE A 19 8.59 14.42 -1.17
CA PHE A 19 9.75 15.13 -0.64
C PHE A 19 9.57 16.65 -0.73
N ALA A 20 9.14 17.18 -1.89
CA ALA A 20 8.96 18.61 -2.09
C ALA A 20 7.83 19.22 -1.24
N LEU A 21 6.73 18.49 -1.04
CA LEU A 21 5.58 18.92 -0.25
C LEU A 21 5.68 18.55 1.23
N ALA A 22 6.77 17.88 1.66
CA ALA A 22 6.98 17.39 3.01
C ALA A 22 5.76 16.63 3.58
N VAL A 23 5.10 15.84 2.73
CA VAL A 23 3.88 15.12 3.11
C VAL A 23 4.26 13.96 4.04
N PRO A 24 3.54 13.73 5.16
CA PRO A 24 3.81 12.62 6.08
C PRO A 24 3.49 11.22 5.51
N ILE A 25 3.22 11.14 4.20
CA ILE A 25 2.81 9.93 3.50
C ILE A 25 4.00 9.45 2.66
N PRO A 26 4.32 8.14 2.64
CA PRO A 26 5.39 7.61 1.80
C PRO A 26 5.20 7.98 0.33
N GLY A 27 6.28 8.42 -0.34
CA GLY A 27 6.29 8.73 -1.76
C GLY A 27 5.71 7.66 -2.70
N PRO A 28 5.87 6.34 -2.42
CA PRO A 28 5.19 5.31 -3.21
C PRO A 28 3.66 5.42 -3.24
N VAL A 29 3.03 5.83 -2.13
CA VAL A 29 1.57 5.98 -2.07
C VAL A 29 1.13 7.14 -2.95
N VAL A 30 1.88 8.24 -2.94
CA VAL A 30 1.64 9.40 -3.81
C VAL A 30 1.80 9.00 -5.28
N GLY A 31 2.84 8.23 -5.62
CA GLY A 31 3.05 7.70 -6.96
C GLY A 31 1.90 6.80 -7.43
N MET A 32 1.35 5.98 -6.55
CA MET A 32 0.18 5.14 -6.82
C MET A 32 -1.07 5.99 -7.11
N LEU A 33 -1.31 7.05 -6.34
CA LEU A 33 -2.44 7.97 -6.57
C LEU A 33 -2.31 8.70 -7.92
N LEU A 34 -1.11 9.15 -8.27
CA LEU A 34 -0.83 9.77 -9.57
C LEU A 34 -1.05 8.80 -10.74
N LEU A 35 -0.55 7.58 -10.62
CA LEU A 35 -0.75 6.52 -11.60
C LEU A 35 -2.24 6.18 -11.75
N PHE A 36 -2.97 6.12 -10.63
CA PHE A 36 -4.41 5.88 -10.62
C PHE A 36 -5.18 7.00 -11.34
N ALA A 37 -4.87 8.27 -11.04
CA ALA A 37 -5.47 9.41 -11.73
C ALA A 37 -5.17 9.40 -13.24
N TYR A 38 -3.93 9.05 -13.62
CA TYR A 38 -3.53 8.89 -15.00
C TYR A 38 -4.30 7.77 -15.72
N LEU A 39 -4.49 6.62 -15.08
CA LEU A 39 -5.27 5.51 -15.63
C LEU A 39 -6.75 5.87 -15.78
N LEU A 40 -7.32 6.60 -14.82
CA LEU A 40 -8.71 7.06 -14.87
C LEU A 40 -8.92 8.02 -16.04
N ALA A 41 -8.02 8.99 -16.24
CA ALA A 41 -8.08 9.94 -17.36
C ALA A 41 -7.91 9.26 -18.72
N ARG A 42 -7.13 8.17 -18.80
CA ARG A 42 -6.85 7.48 -20.07
C ARG A 42 -7.91 6.47 -20.47
N GLY A 43 -8.69 5.93 -19.51
CA GLY A 43 -9.83 5.04 -19.76
C GLY A 43 -9.50 3.71 -20.46
N ARG A 44 -8.22 3.35 -20.61
CA ARG A 44 -7.76 2.15 -21.34
C ARG A 44 -6.99 1.21 -20.42
N ARG A 45 -7.24 -0.10 -20.56
CA ARG A 45 -6.49 -1.15 -19.85
C ARG A 45 -5.05 -1.18 -20.37
N GLU A 46 -4.10 -0.87 -19.50
CA GLU A 46 -2.66 -0.95 -19.75
C GLU A 46 -2.18 -2.38 -19.48
N THR A 47 -2.23 -3.24 -20.50
CA THR A 47 -1.83 -4.67 -20.40
C THR A 47 -0.39 -4.85 -19.95
N GLY A 48 0.55 -4.03 -20.44
CA GLY A 48 1.95 -4.13 -20.02
C GLY A 48 2.16 -3.80 -18.54
N LEU A 49 1.42 -2.84 -17.98
CA LEU A 49 1.50 -2.51 -16.55
C LEU A 49 0.92 -3.63 -15.68
N LEU A 50 -0.18 -4.24 -16.12
CA LEU A 50 -0.81 -5.37 -15.43
C LEU A 50 0.11 -6.60 -15.40
N GLU A 51 0.78 -6.90 -16.50
CA GLU A 51 1.67 -8.06 -16.63
C GLU A 51 2.92 -7.92 -15.75
N PHE A 52 3.54 -6.73 -15.72
CA PHE A 52 4.65 -6.45 -14.80
C PHE A 52 4.22 -6.42 -13.33
N SER A 53 3.08 -5.77 -13.01
CA SER A 53 2.59 -5.69 -11.63
C SER A 53 2.21 -7.05 -11.08
N SER A 54 1.56 -7.90 -11.89
CA SER A 54 1.23 -9.28 -11.50
C SER A 54 2.47 -10.15 -11.29
N GLY A 55 3.50 -9.98 -12.13
CA GLY A 55 4.81 -10.58 -11.92
C GLY A 55 5.44 -10.16 -10.59
N PHE A 56 5.41 -8.87 -10.26
CA PHE A 56 5.95 -8.36 -9.00
C PHE A 56 5.13 -8.85 -7.79
N LEU A 57 3.80 -8.87 -7.91
CA LEU A 57 2.90 -9.40 -6.88
C LEU A 57 3.24 -10.84 -6.48
N ARG A 58 3.59 -11.66 -7.48
CA ARG A 58 3.98 -13.06 -7.26
C ARG A 58 5.29 -13.21 -6.47
N HIS A 59 6.14 -12.17 -6.48
CA HIS A 59 7.41 -12.13 -5.77
C HIS A 59 7.36 -11.26 -4.50
N LEU A 60 6.21 -10.69 -4.11
CA LEU A 60 6.11 -9.90 -2.87
C LEU A 60 6.50 -10.70 -1.62
N SER A 61 6.32 -12.02 -1.63
CA SER A 61 6.82 -12.89 -0.56
C SER A 61 8.30 -12.64 -0.25
N LEU A 62 9.13 -12.36 -1.27
CA LEU A 62 10.54 -12.01 -1.10
C LEU A 62 10.74 -10.63 -0.45
N LEU A 63 9.80 -9.69 -0.60
CA LEU A 63 9.84 -8.39 0.06
C LEU A 63 9.33 -8.45 1.51
N PHE A 64 8.44 -9.39 1.81
CA PHE A 64 7.97 -9.60 3.18
C PHE A 64 9.02 -10.24 4.08
N VAL A 65 9.94 -11.05 3.53
CA VAL A 65 11.05 -11.65 4.29
C VAL A 65 11.93 -10.59 4.96
N PRO A 66 12.56 -9.63 4.25
CA PRO A 66 13.42 -8.63 4.88
C PRO A 66 12.64 -7.72 5.85
N ALA A 67 11.38 -7.38 5.54
CA ALA A 67 10.53 -6.61 6.46
C ALA A 67 10.30 -7.39 7.78
N SER A 68 10.00 -8.68 7.70
CA SER A 68 9.75 -9.55 8.87
C SER A 68 11.01 -9.80 9.68
N VAL A 69 12.16 -10.02 9.03
CA VAL A 69 13.45 -10.22 9.70
C VAL A 69 13.89 -8.96 10.44
N GLY A 70 13.60 -7.76 9.91
CA GLY A 70 13.85 -6.50 10.61
C GLY A 70 13.09 -6.38 11.95
N VAL A 71 11.86 -6.90 12.02
CA VAL A 71 11.08 -6.96 13.27
C VAL A 71 11.73 -7.93 14.27
N MET A 72 12.27 -9.05 13.80
CA MET A 72 12.99 -10.02 14.65
C MET A 72 14.29 -9.46 15.26
N ALA A 73 14.85 -8.37 14.73
CA ALA A 73 15.97 -7.68 15.38
C ALA A 73 15.57 -7.05 16.74
N HIS A 74 14.28 -6.86 16.98
CA HIS A 74 13.72 -6.34 18.24
C HIS A 74 12.86 -7.39 18.96
N VAL A 75 13.24 -8.67 18.84
CA VAL A 75 12.42 -9.80 19.35
C VAL A 75 12.19 -9.73 20.86
N ASP A 76 13.13 -9.19 21.64
CA ASP A 76 12.99 -9.05 23.09
C ASP A 76 11.83 -8.12 23.50
N LEU A 77 11.66 -7.02 22.77
CA LEU A 77 10.54 -6.09 22.98
C LEU A 77 9.22 -6.75 22.59
N LEU A 78 9.23 -7.48 21.47
CA LEU A 78 8.09 -8.22 20.97
C LEU A 78 7.67 -9.33 21.95
N ALA A 79 8.62 -10.04 22.55
CA ALA A 79 8.38 -11.10 23.53
C ALA A 79 7.85 -10.55 24.85
N ARG A 80 8.22 -9.33 25.24
CA ARG A 80 7.75 -8.69 26.46
C ARG A 80 6.33 -8.13 26.34
N GLU A 81 5.97 -7.63 25.16
CA GLU A 81 4.68 -6.97 24.91
C GLU A 81 3.75 -7.75 23.96
N TRP A 82 4.06 -9.01 23.67
CA TRP A 82 3.33 -9.83 22.70
C TRP A 82 1.80 -9.81 22.89
N LEU A 83 1.34 -9.82 24.15
CA LEU A 83 -0.08 -9.83 24.49
C LEU A 83 -0.72 -8.48 24.16
N ALA A 84 -0.06 -7.37 24.49
CA ALA A 84 -0.52 -6.03 24.14
C ALA A 84 -0.56 -5.85 22.61
N ILE A 85 0.45 -6.33 21.90
CA ILE A 85 0.53 -6.30 20.44
C ILE A 85 -0.61 -7.12 19.81
N CYS A 86 -0.83 -8.36 20.26
CA CYS A 86 -1.91 -9.22 19.75
C CYS A 86 -3.30 -8.58 19.94
N VAL A 87 -3.56 -8.02 21.13
CA VAL A 87 -4.81 -7.32 21.41
C VAL A 87 -4.95 -6.07 20.56
N ALA A 88 -3.91 -5.23 20.47
CA ALA A 88 -3.92 -4.02 19.66
C ALA A 88 -4.14 -4.32 18.17
N LEU A 89 -3.46 -5.32 17.62
CA LEU A 89 -3.61 -5.74 16.22
C LEU A 89 -5.02 -6.27 15.94
N THR A 90 -5.53 -7.14 16.81
CA THR A 90 -6.85 -7.75 16.62
C THR A 90 -7.96 -6.71 16.76
N ALA A 91 -7.89 -5.88 17.81
CA ALA A 91 -8.86 -4.82 18.05
C ALA A 91 -8.82 -3.78 16.92
N SER A 92 -7.64 -3.28 16.52
CA SER A 92 -7.51 -2.31 15.44
C SER A 92 -8.02 -2.86 14.10
N THR A 93 -7.70 -4.12 13.78
CA THR A 93 -8.20 -4.77 12.56
C THR A 93 -9.72 -4.89 12.58
N LEU A 94 -10.31 -5.36 13.68
CA LEU A 94 -11.77 -5.46 13.82
C LEU A 94 -12.44 -4.10 13.71
N ILE A 95 -11.91 -3.07 14.39
CA ILE A 95 -12.44 -1.72 14.33
C ILE A 95 -12.35 -1.18 12.90
N ALA A 96 -11.21 -1.32 12.23
CA ALA A 96 -11.02 -0.88 10.85
C ALA A 96 -12.02 -1.57 9.91
N ILE A 97 -12.26 -2.88 10.07
CA ILE A 97 -13.26 -3.62 9.29
C ILE A 97 -14.67 -3.10 9.55
N VAL A 98 -15.06 -2.91 10.82
CA VAL A 98 -16.39 -2.41 11.19
C VAL A 98 -16.63 -1.00 10.64
N VAL A 99 -15.65 -0.09 10.80
CA VAL A 99 -15.73 1.28 10.28
C VAL A 99 -15.82 1.27 8.76
N THR A 100 -14.96 0.50 8.08
CA THR A 100 -14.99 0.40 6.61
C THR A 100 -16.32 -0.18 6.12
N ALA A 101 -16.85 -1.20 6.79
CA ALA A 101 -18.14 -1.80 6.47
C ALA A 101 -19.30 -0.82 6.68
N TYR A 102 -19.25 -0.02 7.75
CA TYR A 102 -20.26 1.00 8.01
C TYR A 102 -20.24 2.10 6.94
N VAL A 103 -19.07 2.65 6.63
CA VAL A 103 -18.89 3.67 5.59
C VAL A 103 -19.33 3.15 4.21
N ALA A 104 -18.94 1.91 3.88
CA ALA A 104 -19.34 1.28 2.62
C ALA A 104 -20.86 1.00 2.55
N ARG A 105 -21.51 0.73 3.69
CA ARG A 105 -22.96 0.55 3.76
C ARG A 105 -23.70 1.89 3.57
N ASP A 106 -23.21 2.95 4.20
CA ASP A 106 -23.78 4.30 4.09
C ASP A 106 -23.69 4.82 2.64
N ALA A 107 -22.54 4.64 2.00
CA ALA A 107 -22.34 4.95 0.58
C ALA A 107 -23.25 4.14 -0.38
N LYS A 108 -23.83 3.04 0.08
CA LYS A 108 -24.76 2.20 -0.69
C LYS A 108 -26.22 2.55 -0.47
N HIS A 109 -26.53 3.42 0.51
CA HIS A 109 -27.89 3.87 0.81
C HIS A 109 -28.22 5.22 0.12
N ASP A 110 -27.22 5.90 -0.45
CA ASP A 110 -27.37 7.16 -1.20
C ASP A 110 -27.47 6.95 -2.74
N GLY A 111 -27.85 5.74 -3.18
CA GLY A 111 -28.01 5.35 -4.59
C GLY A 111 -29.38 4.77 -4.90
#